data_AF-A0A5B1R2Q8-F1
#
_entry.id   AF-A0A5B1R2Q8-F1
#
_cell.length_a   1.000
_cell.length_b   1.000
_cell.length_c   1.000
_cell.angle_alpha   90.00
_cell.angle_beta   90.00
_cell.angle_gamma   90.00
#
_symmetry.space_group_name_H-M   'P 1'
#
loop_
_entity.id
_entity.type
_entity.pdbx_description
1 polymer ?
#
loop_
_entity_poly.entity_id
_entity_poly.type
_entity_poly.pdbx_seq_one_letter_code
_entity_poly.pdbx_strand_id
1 'polypeptide(L)'
;EMDAVVLVICSLRTRFNATAHVNRLPPEILARIFDFVQIIYPLRARKRGKKKGAYVGWLRVSYVCRQWRSTALNHSHLWSNVDLGMGSQWPGIFLSRARSAPILFKY
;
A
#
# COMPACT_ATOMS: atom_id res chain seq x y z
N GLU A 1 -5.96 -27.57 -12.73
CA GLU A 1 -6.64 -26.84 -13.82
C GLU A 1 -7.01 -25.40 -13.44
N MET A 2 -7.64 -25.15 -12.29
CA MET A 2 -8.02 -23.79 -11.85
C MET A 2 -6.84 -22.81 -11.68
N ASP A 3 -5.67 -23.27 -11.23
CA ASP A 3 -4.49 -22.41 -11.05
C ASP A 3 -3.98 -21.82 -12.37
N ALA A 4 -4.00 -22.61 -13.44
CA ALA A 4 -3.60 -22.14 -14.77
C ALA A 4 -4.53 -21.01 -15.26
N VAL A 5 -5.84 -21.16 -15.04
CA VAL A 5 -6.83 -20.13 -15.38
C VAL A 5 -6.59 -18.84 -14.59
N VAL A 6 -6.33 -18.94 -13.29
CA VAL A 6 -6.03 -17.78 -12.44
C VAL A 6 -4.76 -17.07 -12.92
N LEU A 7 -3.72 -17.80 -13.29
CA LEU A 7 -2.47 -17.24 -13.81
C LEU A 7 -2.68 -16.50 -15.13
N VAL A 8 -3.46 -17.05 -16.06
CA VAL A 8 -3.80 -16.40 -17.33
C VAL A 8 -4.55 -15.09 -17.08
N ILE A 9 -5.57 -15.09 -16.22
CA ILE A 9 -6.31 -13.87 -15.86
C ILE A 9 -5.39 -12.83 -15.22
N CYS A 10 -4.51 -13.24 -14.31
CA CYS A 10 -3.53 -12.34 -13.68
C CYS A 10 -2.57 -11.71 -14.70
N SER A 11 -2.11 -12.50 -15.67
CA SER A 11 -1.23 -12.04 -16.75
C SER A 11 -1.92 -11.01 -17.63
N LEU A 12 -3.16 -11.27 -18.05
CA LEU A 12 -3.97 -10.35 -18.85
C LEU A 12 -4.23 -9.04 -18.10
N ARG A 13 -4.62 -9.10 -16.83
CA ARG A 13 -4.81 -7.91 -15.99
C ARG A 13 -3.51 -7.11 -15.84
N THR A 14 -2.38 -7.78 -15.70
CA THR A 14 -1.07 -7.11 -15.61
C THR A 14 -0.76 -6.36 -16.90
N ARG A 15 -0.92 -7.00 -18.06
CA ARG A 15 -0.73 -6.38 -19.38
C ARG A 15 -1.69 -5.22 -19.62
N PHE A 16 -2.97 -5.41 -19.31
CA PHE A 16 -3.98 -4.37 -19.48
C PHE A 16 -3.68 -3.16 -18.59
N ASN A 17 -3.34 -3.38 -17.33
CA ASN A 17 -2.94 -2.29 -16.42
C ASN A 17 -1.71 -1.55 -16.93
N ALA A 18 -0.72 -2.22 -17.52
CA ALA A 18 0.47 -1.57 -18.09
C ALA A 18 0.14 -0.57 -19.21
N THR A 19 -1.03 -0.67 -19.86
CA THR A 19 -1.46 0.30 -20.88
C THR A 19 -1.89 1.64 -20.31
N ALA A 20 -2.33 1.69 -19.04
CA ALA A 20 -2.78 2.92 -18.39
C ALA A 20 -1.62 3.90 -18.21
N HIS A 21 -1.85 5.18 -18.52
CA HIS A 21 -0.80 6.22 -18.50
C HIS A 21 -0.03 6.29 -17.19
N VAL A 22 -0.72 6.20 -16.05
CA VAL A 22 -0.09 6.21 -14.71
C VAL A 22 0.86 5.03 -14.47
N ASN A 23 0.63 3.89 -15.13
CA ASN A 23 1.48 2.71 -15.01
C ASN A 23 2.70 2.75 -15.92
N ARG A 24 2.80 3.74 -16.80
CA ARG A 24 4.01 3.99 -17.62
C ARG A 24 5.06 4.82 -16.88
N LEU A 25 4.71 5.37 -15.71
CA LEU A 25 5.66 6.09 -14.88
C LEU A 25 6.73 5.14 -14.32
N PRO A 26 7.99 5.60 -14.19
CA PRO A 26 9.00 4.87 -13.43
C PRO A 26 8.52 4.59 -12.00
N PRO A 27 8.90 3.46 -11.40
CA PRO A 27 8.45 3.08 -10.06
C PRO A 27 8.83 4.11 -8.99
N GLU A 28 9.92 4.85 -9.15
CA GLU A 28 10.37 5.92 -8.25
C GLU A 28 9.41 7.12 -8.27
N ILE A 29 8.94 7.50 -9.47
CA ILE A 29 7.97 8.60 -9.63
C ILE A 29 6.62 8.18 -9.05
N LEU A 30 6.22 6.93 -9.32
CA LEU A 30 5.00 6.38 -8.74
C LEU A 30 5.06 6.28 -7.21
N ALA A 31 6.21 5.89 -6.66
CA ALA A 31 6.47 5.87 -5.21
C ALA A 31 6.37 7.28 -4.59
N ARG A 32 6.95 8.29 -5.26
CA ARG A 32 6.86 9.69 -4.81
C ARG A 32 5.42 10.20 -4.84
N ILE A 33 4.61 9.79 -5.81
CA ILE A 33 3.17 10.06 -5.81
C ILE A 33 2.51 9.41 -4.59
N PHE A 34 2.88 8.17 -4.24
CA PHE A 34 2.34 7.51 -3.05
C PHE A 34 2.70 8.20 -1.74
N ASP A 35 3.86 8.87 -1.63
CA ASP A 35 4.18 9.70 -0.46
C ASP A 35 3.14 10.82 -0.30
N PHE A 36 2.75 11.50 -1.38
CA PHE A 36 1.68 12.49 -1.32
C PHE A 36 0.32 11.87 -0.96
N VAL A 37 0.00 10.68 -1.49
CA VAL A 37 -1.21 9.94 -1.11
C VAL A 37 -1.22 9.60 0.38
N GLN A 38 -0.07 9.25 0.97
CA GLN A 38 0.09 8.99 2.40
C GLN A 38 -0.25 10.22 3.25
N ILE A 39 0.16 11.41 2.80
CA ILE A 39 -0.11 12.68 3.48
C ILE A 39 -1.60 13.06 3.38
N ILE A 40 -2.19 12.94 2.19
CA ILE A 40 -3.59 13.34 1.94
C ILE A 40 -4.58 12.35 2.57
N TYR A 41 -4.27 11.06 2.51
CA TYR A 41 -5.12 9.97 3.00
C TYR A 41 -4.39 9.15 4.07
N PRO A 42 -4.04 9.74 5.23
CA PRO A 42 -3.28 9.05 6.25
C PRO A 42 -4.06 7.85 6.79
N LEU A 43 -3.34 6.78 7.09
CA LEU A 43 -3.92 5.66 7.82
C LEU A 43 -4.27 6.12 9.24
N ARG A 44 -5.49 5.82 9.72
CA ARG A 44 -5.97 6.28 11.03
C ARG A 44 -6.60 5.12 11.79
N ALA A 45 -6.23 4.95 13.06
CA ALA A 45 -6.96 4.07 13.97
C ALA A 45 -8.46 4.43 14.04
N ARG A 46 -9.33 3.41 14.07
CA ARG A 46 -10.77 3.62 14.18
C ARG A 46 -11.10 4.15 15.58
N LYS A 47 -11.63 5.37 15.69
CA LYS A 47 -12.23 5.85 16.95
C LYS A 47 -13.37 4.90 17.36
N ARG A 48 -13.34 4.39 18.60
CA ARG A 48 -14.43 3.57 19.18
C ARG A 48 -15.77 4.29 18.94
N GLY A 49 -16.72 3.63 18.28
CA GLY A 49 -18.08 4.16 18.04
C GLY A 49 -18.46 4.49 16.59
N LYS A 50 -17.52 4.60 15.63
CA LYS A 50 -17.88 4.81 14.21
C LYS A 50 -18.13 3.48 13.46
N LYS A 51 -19.18 3.43 12.63
CA LYS A 51 -19.67 2.25 11.88
C LYS A 51 -18.53 1.47 11.19
N LYS A 52 -18.74 0.15 11.03
CA LYS A 52 -17.79 -0.84 10.53
C LYS A 52 -17.36 -0.52 9.09
N GLY A 53 -16.17 0.06 8.95
CA GLY A 53 -15.43 0.18 7.70
C GLY A 53 -14.01 0.59 8.05
N ALA A 54 -13.04 -0.29 7.83
CA ALA A 54 -11.64 0.05 8.06
C ALA A 54 -11.24 1.15 7.08
N TYR A 55 -11.00 2.37 7.56
CA TYR A 55 -10.41 3.41 6.71
C TYR A 55 -8.94 3.06 6.51
N VAL A 56 -8.66 2.33 5.43
CA VAL A 56 -7.33 1.85 5.06
C VAL A 56 -6.44 2.94 4.45
N GLY A 57 -6.93 4.18 4.31
CA GLY A 57 -6.16 5.34 3.86
C GLY A 57 -5.33 5.07 2.60
N TRP A 58 -4.06 5.45 2.65
CA TRP A 58 -3.10 5.26 1.57
C TRP A 58 -2.82 3.79 1.23
N LEU A 59 -3.04 2.83 2.14
CA LEU A 59 -2.80 1.40 1.85
C LEU A 59 -3.60 0.91 0.64
N ARG A 60 -4.68 1.62 0.26
CA ARG A 60 -5.44 1.37 -0.97
C ARG A 60 -4.56 1.29 -2.21
N VAL A 61 -3.45 2.05 -2.29
CA VAL A 61 -2.54 1.98 -3.44
C VAL A 61 -1.96 0.56 -3.62
N SER A 62 -1.77 -0.20 -2.54
CA SER A 62 -1.27 -1.59 -2.59
C SER A 62 -2.30 -2.62 -3.09
N TYR A 63 -3.54 -2.20 -3.34
CA TYR A 63 -4.64 -3.03 -3.82
C TYR A 63 -5.08 -2.68 -5.25
N VAL A 64 -4.51 -1.66 -5.89
CA VAL A 64 -4.92 -1.21 -7.24
C VAL A 64 -4.50 -2.22 -8.31
N CYS A 65 -3.21 -2.49 -8.43
CA CYS A 65 -2.67 -3.48 -9.36
C CYS A 65 -1.35 -4.04 -8.84
N ARG A 66 -0.81 -5.07 -9.53
CA ARG A 66 0.45 -5.72 -9.15
C ARG A 66 1.64 -4.76 -9.13
N GLN A 67 1.71 -3.84 -10.09
CA GLN A 67 2.77 -2.84 -10.18
C GLN A 67 2.72 -1.89 -8.98
N TRP A 68 1.55 -1.29 -8.70
CA TRP A 68 1.39 -0.38 -7.55
C TRP A 68 1.69 -1.08 -6.23
N ARG A 69 1.24 -2.34 -6.09
CA ARG A 69 1.56 -3.16 -4.92
C ARG A 69 3.06 -3.36 -4.77
N SER A 70 3.76 -3.74 -5.85
CA SER A 70 5.21 -3.93 -5.83
C SER A 70 5.94 -2.64 -5.47
N THR A 71 5.59 -1.52 -6.11
CA THR A 71 6.15 -0.20 -5.81
C THR A 71 5.92 0.20 -4.36
N ALA A 72 4.70 0.08 -3.85
CA ALA A 72 4.37 0.45 -2.48
C ALA A 72 5.07 -0.43 -1.44
N LEU A 73 5.19 -1.74 -1.68
CA LEU A 73 5.88 -2.65 -0.77
C LEU A 73 7.40 -2.47 -0.75
N ASN A 74 7.98 -1.98 -1.85
CA ASN A 74 9.43 -1.72 -1.94
C ASN A 74 9.83 -0.32 -1.52
N HIS A 75 8.90 0.63 -1.44
CA HIS A 75 9.15 1.98 -0.95
C HIS A 75 9.01 2.04 0.57
N SER A 76 10.13 1.81 1.27
CA SER A 76 10.19 1.67 2.73
C SER A 76 9.63 2.88 3.49
N HIS A 77 9.77 4.09 2.94
CA HIS A 77 9.29 5.32 3.54
C HIS A 77 7.76 5.31 3.81
N LEU A 78 6.97 4.64 2.96
CA LEU A 78 5.53 4.52 3.18
C LEU A 78 5.16 3.74 4.47
N TRP A 79 6.07 2.91 4.95
CA TRP A 79 5.85 2.02 6.09
C TRP A 79 6.50 2.53 7.38
N SER A 80 7.23 3.66 7.34
CA SER A 80 7.97 4.17 8.48
C SER A 80 7.09 4.89 9.52
N ASN A 81 5.85 5.24 9.15
CA ASN A 81 4.91 5.93 10.03
C ASN A 81 4.02 4.92 10.76
N VAL A 82 4.41 4.56 11.98
CA VAL A 82 3.82 3.47 12.76
C VAL A 82 2.83 4.03 13.78
N ASP A 83 1.54 3.78 13.55
CA ASP A 83 0.46 4.09 14.49
C ASP A 83 0.29 2.93 15.49
N LEU A 84 0.66 3.15 16.76
CA LEU A 84 0.56 2.15 17.82
C LEU A 84 -0.88 1.97 18.35
N GLY A 85 -1.77 2.92 18.07
CA GLY A 85 -3.21 2.79 18.34
C GLY A 85 -3.91 1.84 17.38
N MET A 86 -3.23 1.38 16.34
CA MET A 86 -3.71 0.34 15.44
C MET A 86 -3.63 -1.03 16.11
N GLY A 87 -4.56 -1.95 15.75
CA GLY A 87 -4.58 -3.30 16.32
C GLY A 87 -3.22 -4.01 16.26
N SER A 88 -2.94 -4.85 17.26
CA SER A 88 -1.60 -5.39 17.60
C SER A 88 -0.79 -5.99 16.45
N GLN A 89 -1.43 -6.47 15.39
CA GLN A 89 -0.77 -7.04 14.21
C GLN A 89 -0.12 -6.01 13.26
N TRP A 90 -0.61 -4.76 13.25
CA TRP A 90 -0.21 -3.76 12.25
C TRP A 90 1.18 -3.17 12.49
N PRO A 91 1.58 -2.81 13.73
CA PRO A 91 2.91 -2.25 13.99
C PRO A 91 4.04 -3.18 13.51
N GLY A 92 3.95 -4.47 13.78
CA GLY A 92 4.97 -5.44 13.32
C GLY A 92 5.07 -5.52 11.80
N ILE A 93 3.94 -5.46 11.09
CA ILE A 93 3.92 -5.45 9.62
C ILE A 93 4.60 -4.17 9.09
N PHE A 94 4.31 -3.01 9.66
CA PHE A 94 4.92 -1.74 9.24
C PHE A 94 6.43 -1.74 9.48
N LEU A 95 6.87 -2.14 10.68
CA LEU A 95 8.29 -2.23 11.02
C LEU A 95 9.05 -3.16 10.06
N SER A 96 8.48 -4.32 9.72
CA SER A 96 9.11 -5.25 8.78
C SER A 96 9.31 -4.67 7.38
N ARG A 97 8.43 -3.75 6.95
CA ARG A 97 8.46 -3.14 5.61
C ARG A 97 9.19 -1.81 5.55
N ALA A 98 9.33 -1.13 6.69
CA ALA A 98 10.13 0.08 6.80
C ALA A 98 11.63 -0.20 6.60
N ARG A 99 12.09 -1.45 6.79
CA ARG A 99 13.49 -1.86 6.58
C ARG A 99 14.45 -0.90 7.31
N SER A 100 15.27 -0.15 6.58
CA SER A 100 16.24 0.82 7.11
C SER A 100 15.75 2.27 7.14
N ALA A 101 14.47 2.53 6.84
CA ALA A 101 13.92 3.88 6.89
C ALA A 101 13.77 4.37 8.35
N PRO A 102 14.02 5.67 8.64
CA PRO A 102 13.79 6.24 9.96
C PRO A 102 12.33 6.09 10.39
N ILE A 103 12.07 5.52 11.57
CA ILE A 103 10.71 5.22 12.07
C ILE A 103 10.14 6.42 12.84
N LEU A 104 8.89 6.76 12.56
CA LEU A 104 8.09 7.70 13.32
C LEU A 104 6.94 6.97 14.01
N PHE A 105 6.90 7.01 15.33
CA PHE A 105 5.78 6.48 16.12
C PHE A 105 4.70 7.54 16.31
N LYS A 106 3.44 7.13 16.16
CA LYS A 106 2.25 7.92 16.49
C LYS A 106 1.44 7.22 17.58
N TYR A 107 0.84 8.03 18.46
CA TYR A 107 -0.04 7.63 19.55
C TYR A 107 -1.46 8.18 19.33
#